data_AF-A0A358DNM0-F1
#
_entry.id   AF-A0A358DNM0-F1
#
_cell.length_a   1.000
_cell.length_b   1.000
_cell.length_c   1.000
_cell.angle_alpha   90.00
_cell.angle_beta   90.00
_cell.angle_gamma   90.00
#
_symmetry.space_group_name_H-M   'P 1'
#
loop_
_entity.id
_entity.type
_entity.pdbx_description
1 polymer ?
#
loop_
_entity_poly.entity_id
_entity_poly.type
_entity_poly.pdbx_seq_one_letter_code
_entity_poly.pdbx_strand_id
1 'polypeptide(L)'
;SSDDWGDALFEQAWAHFRLGNFGRTLGILEAFDSPFMIDERRDEIEVLKALSLYENCRYDDAIKAVDRVRRLRPVFDRLSEATAEKRAPADWLSLYRRRATLEDELLADRLRLLARNPGLRRSIEAYESAEAEYARLVGMALDARAMDRIERIFRGQFGPMQTRIGERVLNELTAQRVEIASLLKSAIAIRLEVEEQRTRVLQQQLRGARGGVVAEATGDPPSVKDDELFWPFTGEYWRDELDTYQVHLGRSCR
;
A
#
# COMPACT_ATOMS: atom_id res chain seq x y z
N SER A 1 -15.57 10.42 -5.17
CA SER A 1 -14.86 10.06 -3.93
C SER A 1 -13.81 11.12 -3.71
N SER A 2 -13.58 11.62 -2.50
CA SER A 2 -12.38 12.44 -2.27
C SER A 2 -11.17 11.52 -2.46
N ASP A 3 -10.18 11.94 -3.26
CA ASP A 3 -8.94 11.18 -3.50
C ASP A 3 -8.18 10.89 -2.17
N ASP A 4 -8.56 11.54 -1.05
CA ASP A 4 -7.89 11.45 0.25
C ASP A 4 -8.61 10.59 1.30
N TRP A 5 -9.75 9.96 0.97
CA TRP A 5 -10.53 9.22 1.98
C TRP A 5 -9.76 8.02 2.55
N GLY A 6 -9.03 7.28 1.70
CA GLY A 6 -8.19 6.17 2.15
C GLY A 6 -7.03 6.61 3.04
N ASP A 7 -6.40 7.76 2.73
CA ASP A 7 -5.38 8.36 3.60
C ASP A 7 -5.96 8.72 4.97
N ALA A 8 -7.09 9.44 4.98
CA ALA A 8 -7.74 9.85 6.23
C ALA A 8 -8.14 8.64 7.11
N LEU A 9 -8.66 7.58 6.50
CA LEU A 9 -9.03 6.35 7.20
C LEU A 9 -7.80 5.63 7.77
N PHE A 10 -6.69 5.60 7.03
CA PHE A 10 -5.45 5.00 7.50
C PHE A 10 -4.84 5.79 8.67
N GLU A 11 -4.85 7.13 8.60
CA GLU A 11 -4.42 8.00 9.70
C GLU A 11 -5.31 7.85 10.94
N GLN A 12 -6.62 7.65 10.75
CA GLN A 12 -7.53 7.32 11.85
C GLN A 12 -7.16 6.00 12.53
N ALA A 13 -6.77 4.97 11.77
CA ALA A 13 -6.29 3.71 12.32
C ALA A 13 -5.04 3.89 13.19
N TRP A 14 -4.08 4.70 12.72
CA TRP A 14 -2.89 5.08 13.49
C TRP A 14 -3.24 5.85 14.75
N ALA A 15 -4.16 6.82 14.69
CA ALA A 15 -4.62 7.56 15.86
C ALA A 15 -5.20 6.62 16.93
N HIS A 16 -6.06 5.68 16.54
CA HIS A 16 -6.60 4.66 17.45
C HIS A 16 -5.51 3.74 18.02
N PHE A 17 -4.52 3.36 17.21
CA PHE A 17 -3.41 2.53 17.67
C PHE A 17 -2.63 3.24 18.77
N ARG A 18 -2.35 4.53 18.58
CA ARG A 18 -1.63 5.37 19.55
C ARG A 18 -2.39 5.58 20.85
N LEU A 19 -3.72 5.50 20.82
CA LEU A 19 -4.59 5.53 22.00
C LEU A 19 -4.74 4.15 22.68
N GLY A 20 -4.17 3.09 22.11
CA GLY A 20 -4.32 1.72 22.62
C GLY A 20 -5.62 1.03 22.20
N ASN A 21 -6.39 1.63 21.29
CA ASN A 21 -7.67 1.09 20.83
C ASN A 21 -7.47 0.05 19.72
N PHE A 22 -6.76 -1.05 20.01
CA PHE A 22 -6.33 -2.02 19.01
C PHE A 22 -7.48 -2.70 18.25
N GLY A 23 -8.61 -2.97 18.92
CA GLY A 23 -9.79 -3.52 18.25
C GLY A 23 -10.35 -2.57 17.18
N ARG A 24 -10.35 -1.26 17.47
CA ARG A 24 -10.77 -0.23 16.51
C ARG A 24 -9.76 -0.09 15.37
N THR A 25 -8.46 -0.06 15.69
CA THR A 25 -7.42 -0.07 14.66
C THR A 25 -7.58 -1.25 13.71
N LEU A 26 -7.73 -2.47 14.22
CA LEU A 26 -7.90 -3.66 13.39
C LEU A 26 -9.20 -3.64 12.57
N GLY A 27 -10.29 -3.12 13.13
CA GLY A 27 -11.55 -2.96 12.40
C GLY A 27 -11.41 -2.01 11.20
N ILE A 28 -10.78 -0.85 11.41
CA ILE A 28 -10.50 0.09 10.32
C ILE A 28 -9.56 -0.53 9.28
N LEU A 29 -8.51 -1.23 9.71
CA LEU A 29 -7.58 -1.89 8.79
C LEU A 29 -8.23 -3.02 7.98
N GLU A 30 -9.27 -3.66 8.51
CA GLU A 30 -10.06 -4.65 7.79
C GLU A 30 -10.92 -4.02 6.68
N ALA A 31 -11.29 -2.75 6.82
CA ALA A 31 -12.04 -2.05 5.78
C ALA A 31 -11.26 -1.94 4.45
N PHE A 32 -9.92 -1.94 4.49
CA PHE A 32 -9.08 -1.94 3.29
C PHE A 32 -9.05 -3.28 2.54
N ASP A 33 -9.59 -4.35 3.13
CA ASP A 33 -9.83 -5.63 2.44
C ASP A 33 -11.20 -5.62 1.71
N SER A 34 -12.02 -4.58 1.90
CA SER A 34 -13.32 -4.42 1.24
C SER A 34 -13.19 -4.22 -0.28
N PRO A 35 -14.13 -4.74 -1.09
CA PRO A 35 -14.25 -4.41 -2.51
C PRO A 35 -14.37 -2.90 -2.79
N PHE A 36 -14.86 -2.12 -1.81
CA PHE A 36 -14.98 -0.67 -1.94
C PHE A 36 -13.65 0.08 -1.73
N MET A 37 -12.63 -0.60 -1.21
CA MET A 37 -11.34 -0.02 -0.80
C MET A 37 -10.11 -0.72 -1.36
N ILE A 38 -10.30 -1.72 -2.23
CA ILE A 38 -9.19 -2.51 -2.79
C ILE A 38 -8.17 -1.64 -3.53
N ASP A 39 -8.65 -0.57 -4.18
CA ASP A 39 -7.81 0.42 -4.87
C ASP A 39 -7.08 1.38 -3.93
N GLU A 40 -7.42 1.41 -2.64
CA GLU A 40 -6.77 2.24 -1.62
C GLU A 40 -5.86 1.40 -0.70
N ARG A 41 -5.85 0.07 -0.87
CA ARG A 41 -5.03 -0.84 -0.07
C ARG A 41 -3.54 -0.51 -0.20
N ARG A 42 -2.84 -0.55 0.94
CA ARG A 42 -1.41 -0.23 1.10
C ARG A 42 -0.66 -1.40 1.72
N ASP A 43 0.62 -1.50 1.42
CA ASP A 43 1.48 -2.54 2.00
C ASP A 43 1.68 -2.33 3.53
N GLU A 44 1.64 -1.07 4.01
CA GLU A 44 1.84 -0.70 5.42
C GLU A 44 0.75 -1.23 6.37
N ILE A 45 -0.45 -1.51 5.86
CA ILE A 45 -1.58 -2.04 6.64
C ILE A 45 -1.18 -3.28 7.43
N GLU A 46 -0.42 -4.20 6.82
CA GLU A 46 -0.02 -5.44 7.46
C GLU A 46 0.99 -5.21 8.60
N VAL A 47 1.81 -4.14 8.53
CA VAL A 47 2.70 -3.75 9.64
C VAL A 47 1.87 -3.22 10.81
N LEU A 48 0.89 -2.35 10.57
CA LEU A 48 0.04 -1.83 11.65
C LEU A 48 -0.88 -2.92 12.25
N LYS A 49 -1.36 -3.87 11.44
CA LYS A 49 -2.05 -5.08 11.94
C LYS A 49 -1.10 -5.89 12.85
N ALA A 50 0.14 -6.14 12.43
CA ALA A 50 1.12 -6.88 13.22
C ALA A 50 1.44 -6.20 14.55
N LEU A 51 1.66 -4.88 14.55
CA LEU A 51 1.89 -4.09 15.77
C LEU A 51 0.68 -4.16 16.72
N SER A 52 -0.53 -3.93 16.21
CA SER A 52 -1.75 -3.95 17.03
C SER A 52 -1.97 -5.33 17.70
N LEU A 53 -1.69 -6.41 16.96
CA LEU A 53 -1.78 -7.77 17.50
C LEU A 53 -0.67 -8.06 18.51
N TYR A 54 0.57 -7.61 18.24
CA TYR A 54 1.68 -7.74 19.18
C TYR A 54 1.41 -7.02 20.50
N GLU A 55 0.98 -5.76 20.45
CA GLU A 55 0.66 -4.94 21.62
C GLU A 55 -0.49 -5.53 22.46
N ASN A 56 -1.35 -6.33 21.83
CA ASN A 56 -2.43 -7.07 22.49
C ASN A 56 -2.05 -8.53 22.84
N CYS A 57 -0.76 -8.88 22.82
CA CYS A 57 -0.22 -10.22 23.10
C CYS A 57 -0.79 -11.37 22.26
N ARG A 58 -1.24 -11.05 21.04
CA ARG A 58 -1.69 -12.00 20.01
C ARG A 58 -0.52 -12.39 19.11
N TYR A 59 0.47 -13.04 19.70
CA TYR A 59 1.75 -13.29 19.04
C TYR A 59 1.65 -14.16 17.78
N ASP A 60 0.81 -15.20 17.77
CA ASP A 60 0.62 -16.03 16.58
C ASP A 60 -0.01 -15.24 15.41
N ASP A 61 -1.00 -14.39 15.69
CA ASP A 61 -1.64 -13.58 14.67
C ASP A 61 -0.72 -12.45 14.19
N ALA A 62 0.08 -11.86 15.08
CA ALA A 62 1.12 -10.91 14.73
C ALA A 62 2.13 -11.53 13.74
N ILE A 63 2.54 -12.79 13.95
CA ILE A 63 3.43 -13.52 13.03
C ILE A 63 2.76 -13.74 11.68
N LYS A 64 1.46 -14.06 11.62
CA LYS A 64 0.73 -14.18 10.34
C LYS A 64 0.72 -12.87 9.56
N ALA A 65 0.54 -11.73 10.22
CA ALA A 65 0.60 -10.41 9.60
C ALA A 65 2.04 -10.07 9.13
N VAL A 66 3.05 -10.36 9.95
CA VAL A 66 4.48 -10.27 9.57
C VAL A 66 4.78 -11.09 8.32
N ASP A 67 4.26 -12.32 8.23
CA ASP A 67 4.48 -13.19 7.07
C ASP A 67 3.84 -12.64 5.80
N ARG A 68 2.73 -11.89 5.89
CA ARG A 68 2.15 -11.16 4.76
C ARG A 68 3.09 -10.05 4.28
N VAL A 69 3.68 -9.28 5.18
CA VAL A 69 4.71 -8.27 4.82
C VAL A 69 5.92 -8.93 4.16
N ARG A 70 6.38 -10.08 4.68
CA ARG A 70 7.53 -10.81 4.12
C ARG A 70 7.31 -11.29 2.68
N ARG A 71 6.06 -11.47 2.23
CA ARG A 71 5.73 -11.80 0.83
C ARG A 71 6.05 -10.67 -0.14
N LEU A 72 6.35 -9.46 0.34
CA LEU A 72 6.85 -8.36 -0.48
C LEU A 72 8.33 -8.53 -0.87
N ARG A 73 9.04 -9.52 -0.33
CA ARG A 73 10.47 -9.71 -0.62
C ARG A 73 10.78 -9.88 -2.12
N PRO A 74 10.07 -10.75 -2.89
CA PRO A 74 10.30 -10.85 -4.33
C PRO A 74 10.02 -9.55 -5.08
N VAL A 75 9.03 -8.76 -4.63
CA VAL A 75 8.73 -7.44 -5.19
C VAL A 75 9.91 -6.49 -4.95
N PHE A 76 10.44 -6.45 -3.74
CA PHE A 76 11.61 -5.63 -3.40
C PHE A 76 12.83 -6.00 -4.24
N ASP A 77 13.13 -7.30 -4.35
CA ASP A 77 14.26 -7.79 -5.14
C ASP A 77 14.07 -7.38 -6.61
N ARG A 78 12.87 -7.55 -7.15
CA ARG A 78 12.56 -7.19 -8.54
C ARG A 78 12.64 -5.68 -8.80
N LEU A 79 12.09 -4.85 -7.92
CA LEU A 79 12.21 -3.39 -8.03
C LEU A 79 13.66 -2.94 -7.87
N SER A 80 14.46 -3.62 -7.04
CA SER A 80 15.88 -3.34 -6.87
C SER A 80 16.64 -3.58 -8.17
N GLU A 81 16.39 -4.69 -8.85
CA GLU A 81 16.95 -4.97 -10.17
C GLU A 81 16.49 -3.95 -11.22
N ALA A 82 15.17 -3.71 -11.33
CA ALA A 82 14.61 -2.81 -12.33
C ALA A 82 15.16 -1.39 -12.21
N THR A 83 15.15 -0.83 -11.00
CA THR A 83 15.59 0.55 -10.75
C THR A 83 17.12 0.73 -10.79
N ALA A 84 17.89 -0.36 -10.73
CA ALA A 84 19.34 -0.33 -10.94
C ALA A 84 19.74 -0.40 -12.42
N GLU A 85 18.84 -0.85 -13.30
CA GLU A 85 19.09 -0.95 -14.74
C GLU A 85 19.34 0.45 -15.34
N LYS A 86 20.45 0.60 -16.06
CA LYS A 86 20.73 1.84 -16.80
C LYS A 86 19.79 1.92 -17.99
N ARG A 87 18.75 2.73 -17.84
CA ARG A 87 17.71 2.96 -18.85
C ARG A 87 17.57 4.46 -19.10
N ALA A 88 17.34 4.85 -20.36
CA ALA A 88 17.07 6.25 -20.66
C ALA A 88 15.75 6.67 -19.99
N PRO A 89 15.62 7.90 -19.47
CA PRO A 89 14.39 8.35 -18.83
C PRO A 89 13.13 8.08 -19.66
N ALA A 90 13.17 8.41 -20.96
CA ALA A 90 12.05 8.20 -21.87
C ALA A 90 11.53 6.75 -21.94
N ASP A 91 12.41 5.76 -21.75
CA ASP A 91 12.02 4.34 -21.80
C ASP A 91 11.22 3.91 -20.56
N TRP A 92 11.31 4.66 -19.45
CA TRP A 92 10.45 4.43 -18.28
C TRP A 92 8.99 4.80 -18.57
N LEU A 93 8.74 5.87 -19.33
CA LEU A 93 7.39 6.17 -19.81
C LEU A 93 6.90 5.07 -20.77
N SER A 94 7.75 4.62 -21.69
CA SER A 94 7.43 3.52 -22.62
C SER A 94 7.13 2.20 -21.89
N LEU A 95 7.82 1.95 -20.76
CA LEU A 95 7.53 0.81 -19.89
C LEU A 95 6.17 0.98 -19.20
N TYR A 96 5.91 2.15 -18.61
CA TYR A 96 4.64 2.45 -17.96
C TYR A 96 3.44 2.32 -18.91
N ARG A 97 3.56 2.81 -20.15
CA ARG A 97 2.48 2.69 -21.17
C ARG A 97 2.15 1.22 -21.49
N ARG A 98 3.14 0.32 -21.42
CA ARG A 98 2.98 -1.11 -21.68
C ARG A 98 2.66 -1.96 -20.45
N ARG A 99 2.44 -1.34 -19.27
CA ARG A 99 2.20 -2.04 -17.99
C ARG A 99 1.12 -3.13 -18.04
N ALA A 100 0.10 -2.99 -18.89
CA ALA A 100 -0.98 -3.97 -19.02
C ALA A 100 -0.56 -5.26 -19.74
N THR A 101 0.53 -5.23 -20.52
CA THR A 101 1.00 -6.33 -21.37
C THR A 101 2.41 -6.79 -21.01
N LEU A 102 2.93 -6.39 -19.84
CA LEU A 102 4.23 -6.86 -19.38
C LEU A 102 4.12 -8.30 -18.89
N GLU A 103 5.05 -9.16 -19.31
CA GLU A 103 5.16 -10.54 -18.81
C GLU A 103 5.61 -10.61 -17.34
N ASP A 104 6.34 -9.59 -16.91
CA ASP A 104 6.82 -9.43 -15.54
C ASP A 104 5.73 -8.83 -14.65
N GLU A 105 4.90 -9.73 -14.08
CA GLU A 105 3.71 -9.33 -13.33
C GLU A 105 4.04 -8.50 -12.08
N LEU A 106 5.16 -8.79 -11.40
CA LEU A 106 5.57 -8.04 -10.20
C LEU A 106 5.86 -6.58 -10.53
N LEU A 107 6.57 -6.32 -11.64
CA LEU A 107 6.82 -4.95 -12.09
C LEU A 107 5.55 -4.32 -12.68
N ALA A 108 4.74 -5.10 -13.39
CA ALA A 108 3.46 -4.65 -13.95
C ALA A 108 2.52 -4.13 -12.87
N ASP A 109 2.33 -4.89 -11.78
CA ASP A 109 1.52 -4.49 -10.64
C ASP A 109 2.01 -3.18 -10.02
N ARG A 110 3.32 -3.06 -9.80
CA ARG A 110 3.91 -1.84 -9.22
C ARG A 110 3.73 -0.63 -10.13
N LEU A 111 3.87 -0.81 -11.45
CA LEU A 111 3.55 0.21 -12.46
C LEU A 111 2.07 0.58 -12.50
N ARG A 112 1.14 -0.35 -12.24
CA ARG A 112 -0.30 -0.04 -12.16
C ARG A 112 -0.61 0.87 -10.98
N LEU A 113 0.04 0.65 -9.82
CA LEU A 113 -0.12 1.49 -8.63
C LEU A 113 0.25 2.96 -8.86
N LEU A 114 1.16 3.25 -9.80
CA LEU A 114 1.56 4.63 -10.13
C LEU A 114 0.38 5.47 -10.66
N ALA A 115 -0.67 4.85 -11.19
CA ALA A 115 -1.88 5.55 -11.63
C ALA A 115 -2.64 6.24 -10.46
N ARG A 116 -2.38 5.82 -9.22
CA ARG A 116 -2.94 6.44 -8.01
C ARG A 116 -2.33 7.83 -7.75
N ASN A 117 -1.13 8.12 -8.26
CA ASN A 117 -0.52 9.43 -8.11
C ASN A 117 -1.17 10.44 -9.08
N PRO A 118 -2.00 11.38 -8.59
CA PRO A 118 -2.80 12.24 -9.46
C PRO A 118 -1.92 13.20 -10.27
N GLY A 119 -0.75 13.57 -9.74
CA GLY A 119 0.19 14.42 -10.46
C GLY A 119 0.88 13.71 -11.62
N LEU A 120 1.23 12.42 -11.45
CA LEU A 120 1.81 11.61 -12.53
C LEU A 120 0.75 11.32 -13.59
N ARG A 121 -0.46 10.93 -13.17
CA ARG A 121 -1.62 10.71 -14.05
C ARG A 121 -1.87 11.92 -14.94
N ARG A 122 -2.03 13.12 -14.35
CA ARG A 122 -2.23 14.37 -15.12
C ARG A 122 -1.09 14.68 -16.09
N SER A 123 0.15 14.36 -15.72
CA SER A 123 1.32 14.60 -16.58
C SER A 123 1.31 13.67 -17.80
N ILE A 124 0.89 12.42 -17.61
CA ILE A 124 0.75 11.43 -18.68
C ILE A 124 -0.43 11.78 -19.60
N GLU A 125 -1.59 12.13 -19.03
CA GLU A 125 -2.76 12.57 -19.80
C GLU A 125 -2.45 13.80 -20.66
N ALA A 126 -1.72 14.78 -20.10
CA ALA A 126 -1.28 15.95 -20.85
C ALA A 126 -0.32 15.59 -21.99
N TYR A 127 0.59 14.63 -21.77
CA TYR A 127 1.51 14.15 -22.80
C TYR A 127 0.77 13.42 -23.92
N GLU A 128 -0.16 12.53 -23.59
CA GLU A 128 -0.95 11.78 -24.56
C GLU A 128 -1.87 12.71 -25.38
N SER A 129 -2.46 13.72 -24.74
CA SER A 129 -3.23 14.77 -25.42
C SER A 129 -2.37 15.57 -26.41
N ALA A 130 -1.16 15.97 -26.00
CA ALA A 130 -0.22 16.66 -26.89
C ALA A 130 0.26 15.78 -28.05
N GLU A 131 0.49 14.48 -27.81
CA GLU A 131 0.85 13.48 -28.83
C GLU A 131 -0.26 13.34 -29.88
N ALA A 132 -1.51 13.24 -29.43
CA ALA A 132 -2.68 13.12 -30.29
C ALA A 132 -2.93 14.38 -31.14
N GLU A 133 -2.80 15.56 -30.54
CA GLU A 133 -2.96 16.83 -31.26
C GLU A 133 -1.86 17.02 -32.31
N TYR A 134 -0.62 16.67 -31.99
CA TYR A 134 0.46 16.68 -32.97
C TYR A 134 0.17 15.75 -34.16
N ALA A 135 -0.26 14.52 -33.91
CA ALA A 135 -0.63 13.58 -34.97
C ALA A 135 -1.76 14.12 -35.85
N ARG A 136 -2.76 14.79 -35.27
CA ARG A 136 -3.84 15.45 -36.00
C ARG A 136 -3.33 16.56 -36.91
N LEU A 137 -2.49 17.46 -36.39
CA LEU A 137 -1.95 18.60 -37.13
C LEU A 137 -1.09 18.16 -38.31
N VAL A 138 -0.26 17.12 -38.12
CA VAL A 138 0.54 16.52 -39.19
C VAL A 138 -0.36 15.94 -40.30
N GLY A 139 -1.54 15.42 -39.95
CA GLY A 139 -2.52 14.89 -40.90
C GLY A 139 -3.30 15.94 -41.70
N MET A 140 -3.24 17.22 -41.35
CA MET A 140 -4.04 18.29 -41.98
C MET A 140 -3.46 18.86 -43.28
N ALA A 141 -2.36 18.28 -43.81
CA ALA A 141 -1.69 18.74 -45.03
C ALA A 141 -1.37 20.26 -45.00
N LEU A 142 -0.79 20.73 -43.89
CA LEU A 142 -0.41 22.12 -43.69
C LEU A 142 0.77 22.52 -44.59
N ASP A 143 0.94 23.83 -44.82
CA ASP A 143 2.11 24.33 -45.56
C ASP A 143 3.43 24.10 -44.81
N ALA A 144 4.55 24.15 -45.54
CA ALA A 144 5.87 23.85 -45.00
C ALA A 144 6.30 24.77 -43.84
N ARG A 145 5.84 26.04 -43.80
CA ARG A 145 6.20 26.98 -42.73
C ARG A 145 5.41 26.68 -41.46
N ALA A 146 4.14 26.36 -41.60
CA ALA A 146 3.30 25.92 -40.50
C ALA A 146 3.82 24.61 -39.91
N MET A 147 4.18 23.64 -40.75
CA MET A 147 4.78 22.36 -40.34
C MET A 147 6.10 22.55 -39.59
N ASP A 148 7.04 23.33 -40.13
CA ASP A 148 8.32 23.61 -39.46
C ASP A 148 8.13 24.29 -38.08
N ARG A 149 7.14 25.18 -37.95
CA ARG A 149 6.81 25.79 -36.65
C ARG A 149 6.26 24.76 -35.66
N ILE A 150 5.35 23.88 -36.11
CA ILE A 150 4.77 22.83 -35.27
C ILE A 150 5.85 21.84 -34.83
N GLU A 151 6.69 21.36 -35.75
CA GLU A 151 7.79 20.47 -35.44
C GLU A 151 8.76 21.07 -34.43
N ARG A 152 9.08 22.36 -34.54
CA ARG A 152 9.98 23.04 -33.60
C ARG A 152 9.39 23.13 -32.20
N ILE A 153 8.10 23.48 -32.09
CA ILE A 153 7.38 23.52 -30.81
C ILE A 153 7.34 22.12 -30.21
N PHE A 154 6.97 21.12 -31.01
CA PHE A 154 6.87 19.73 -30.58
C PHE A 154 8.22 19.19 -30.13
N ARG A 155 9.27 19.31 -30.95
CA ARG A 155 10.63 18.86 -30.61
C ARG A 155 11.19 19.57 -29.37
N GLY A 156 10.88 20.86 -29.21
CA GLY A 156 11.32 21.66 -28.07
C GLY A 156 10.60 21.36 -26.75
N GLN A 157 9.36 20.84 -26.78
CA GLN A 157 8.56 20.61 -25.57
C GLN A 157 8.36 19.13 -25.25
N PHE A 158 8.16 18.29 -26.27
CA PHE A 158 7.74 16.90 -26.12
C PHE A 158 8.87 15.99 -25.61
N GLY A 159 10.07 16.12 -26.17
CA GLY A 159 11.24 15.39 -25.69
C GLY A 159 11.53 15.65 -24.20
N PRO A 160 11.63 16.91 -23.76
CA PRO A 160 11.77 17.24 -22.34
C PRO A 160 10.60 16.79 -21.47
N MET A 161 9.36 16.78 -21.98
CA MET A 161 8.20 16.28 -21.25
C MET A 161 8.28 14.77 -21.05
N GLN A 162 8.60 14.01 -22.10
CA GLN A 162 8.80 12.56 -22.06
C GLN A 162 9.88 12.18 -21.04
N THR A 163 11.03 12.86 -21.08
CA THR A 163 12.13 12.65 -20.12
C THR A 163 11.67 12.89 -18.69
N ARG A 164 11.02 14.02 -18.41
CA ARG A 164 10.53 14.37 -17.05
C ARG A 164 9.50 13.37 -16.52
N ILE A 165 8.57 12.91 -17.37
CA ILE A 165 7.59 11.89 -16.97
C ILE A 165 8.30 10.57 -16.69
N GLY A 166 9.25 10.18 -17.53
CA GLY A 166 10.08 9.00 -17.33
C GLY A 166 10.88 9.02 -16.03
N GLU A 167 11.53 10.15 -15.72
CA GLU A 167 12.21 10.39 -14.43
C GLU A 167 11.23 10.24 -13.26
N ARG A 168 10.02 10.79 -13.40
CA ARG A 168 9.00 10.64 -12.37
C ARG A 168 8.58 9.19 -12.17
N VAL A 169 8.35 8.42 -13.23
CA VAL A 169 8.05 6.98 -13.14
C VAL A 169 9.16 6.25 -12.38
N LEU A 170 10.43 6.50 -12.73
CA LEU A 170 11.57 5.93 -12.02
C LEU A 170 11.61 6.33 -10.53
N ASN A 171 11.36 7.60 -10.24
CA ASN A 171 11.34 8.11 -8.86
C ASN A 171 10.25 7.44 -8.02
N GLU A 172 9.04 7.28 -8.56
CA GLU A 172 7.93 6.61 -7.88
C GLU A 172 8.23 5.12 -7.63
N LEU A 173 8.79 4.40 -8.61
CA LEU A 173 9.22 3.01 -8.41
C LEU A 173 10.34 2.89 -7.38
N THR A 174 11.25 3.87 -7.37
CA THR A 174 12.33 3.94 -6.37
C THR A 174 11.76 4.20 -4.97
N ALA A 175 10.76 5.07 -4.86
CA ALA A 175 10.06 5.34 -3.61
C ALA A 175 9.37 4.08 -3.08
N GLN A 176 8.63 3.35 -3.93
CA GLN A 176 8.03 2.06 -3.55
C GLN A 176 9.08 1.05 -3.09
N ARG A 177 10.23 0.95 -3.77
CA ARG A 177 11.33 0.07 -3.34
C ARG A 177 11.81 0.41 -1.93
N VAL A 178 12.01 1.70 -1.64
CA VAL A 178 12.46 2.19 -0.32
C VAL A 178 11.41 1.92 0.75
N GLU A 179 10.14 2.16 0.44
CA GLU A 179 9.02 1.88 1.33
C GLU A 179 8.97 0.38 1.68
N ILE A 180 8.96 -0.50 0.69
CA ILE A 180 8.95 -1.95 0.91
C ILE A 180 10.17 -2.39 1.74
N ALA A 181 11.36 -1.82 1.50
CA ALA A 181 12.54 -2.10 2.32
C ALA A 181 12.31 -1.73 3.80
N SER A 182 11.68 -0.59 4.05
CA SER A 182 11.28 -0.15 5.39
C SER A 182 10.28 -1.13 6.03
N LEU A 183 9.23 -1.53 5.30
CA LEU A 183 8.23 -2.49 5.77
C LEU A 183 8.86 -3.85 6.10
N LEU A 184 9.75 -4.36 5.25
CA LEU A 184 10.50 -5.60 5.49
C LEU A 184 11.36 -5.51 6.75
N LYS A 185 12.00 -4.36 7.00
CA LYS A 185 12.77 -4.11 8.23
C LYS A 185 11.85 -4.11 9.45
N SER A 186 10.70 -3.45 9.38
CA SER A 186 9.70 -3.46 10.46
C SER A 186 9.20 -4.87 10.75
N ALA A 187 8.93 -5.67 9.72
CA ALA A 187 8.53 -7.07 9.87
C ALA A 187 9.59 -7.92 10.59
N ILE A 188 10.88 -7.71 10.29
CA ILE A 188 11.98 -8.38 11.01
C ILE A 188 12.02 -7.95 12.48
N ALA A 189 11.89 -6.66 12.76
CA ALA A 189 11.90 -6.13 14.13
C ALA A 189 10.73 -6.69 14.96
N ILE A 190 9.51 -6.62 14.43
CA ILE A 190 8.31 -7.15 15.12
C ILE A 190 8.46 -8.65 15.38
N ARG A 191 8.97 -9.41 14.41
CA ARG A 191 9.22 -10.85 14.60
C ARG A 191 10.20 -11.12 15.74
N LEU A 192 11.29 -10.36 15.81
CA LEU A 192 12.29 -10.50 16.88
C LEU A 192 11.66 -10.24 18.25
N GLU A 193 10.89 -9.16 18.37
CA GLU A 193 10.16 -8.81 19.59
C GLU A 193 9.18 -9.93 20.00
N VAL A 194 8.42 -10.48 19.04
CA VAL A 194 7.52 -11.62 19.30
C VAL A 194 8.27 -12.83 19.85
N GLU A 195 9.39 -13.22 19.22
CA GLU A 195 10.17 -14.38 19.67
C GLU A 195 10.82 -14.14 21.05
N GLU A 196 11.23 -12.90 21.34
CA GLU A 196 11.72 -12.53 22.66
C GLU A 196 10.62 -12.67 23.72
N GLN A 197 9.41 -12.17 23.46
CA GLN A 197 8.29 -12.32 24.40
C GLN A 197 7.89 -13.78 24.61
N ARG A 198 7.84 -14.58 23.53
CA ARG A 198 7.58 -16.04 23.64
C ARG A 198 8.60 -16.73 24.53
N THR A 199 9.88 -16.39 24.36
CA THR A 199 10.96 -16.92 25.19
C THR A 199 10.78 -16.53 26.65
N ARG A 200 10.43 -15.27 26.94
CA ARG A 200 10.15 -14.79 28.30
C ARG A 200 8.98 -15.53 28.94
N VAL A 201 7.87 -15.70 28.22
CA VAL A 201 6.69 -16.46 28.69
C VAL A 201 7.08 -17.91 29.01
N LEU A 202 7.81 -18.58 28.12
CA LEU A 202 8.25 -19.96 28.33
C LEU A 202 9.17 -20.08 29.56
N GLN A 203 10.11 -19.15 29.74
CA GLN A 203 10.99 -19.12 30.91
C GLN A 203 10.22 -18.91 32.22
N GLN A 204 9.19 -18.07 32.22
CA GLN A 204 8.34 -17.86 33.39
C GLN A 204 7.53 -19.13 33.73
N GLN A 205 6.96 -19.79 32.72
CA GLN A 205 6.25 -21.06 32.88
C GLN A 205 7.16 -22.16 33.46
N LEU A 206 8.40 -22.29 32.97
CA LEU A 206 9.38 -23.26 33.47
C LEU A 206 9.79 -22.99 34.94
N ARG A 207 9.78 -21.73 35.38
CA ARG A 207 10.07 -21.34 36.77
C ARG A 207 8.88 -21.53 37.71
N GLY A 208 7.77 -22.09 37.23
CA GLY A 208 6.54 -22.26 38.00
C GLY A 208 5.83 -20.95 38.32
N ALA A 209 6.22 -19.84 37.67
CA ALA A 209 5.52 -18.57 37.80
C ALA A 209 4.24 -18.61 36.96
N ARG A 210 3.09 -18.27 37.56
CA ARG A 210 1.83 -18.02 36.85
C ARG A 210 1.84 -16.65 36.15
N GLY A 211 2.90 -16.36 35.40
CA GLY A 211 3.09 -15.09 34.71
C GLY A 211 3.56 -15.38 33.30
N GLY A 212 2.91 -14.75 32.32
CA GLY A 212 3.12 -15.02 30.90
C GLY A 212 1.76 -15.02 30.21
N VAL A 213 1.19 -13.83 30.01
CA VAL A 213 -0.15 -13.70 29.41
C VAL A 213 0.01 -13.73 27.89
N VAL A 214 -0.25 -14.90 27.30
CA VAL A 214 -0.60 -14.98 25.88
C VAL A 214 -2.10 -14.78 25.80
N ALA A 215 -2.54 -13.85 24.96
CA ALA A 215 -3.96 -13.61 24.80
C ALA A 215 -4.58 -14.78 24.02
N GLU A 216 -5.55 -15.48 24.61
CA GLU A 216 -6.34 -16.49 23.92
C GLU A 216 -7.49 -15.84 23.13
N ALA A 217 -7.91 -16.48 22.04
CA ALA A 217 -9.09 -16.08 21.27
C ALA A 217 -10.42 -16.36 22.01
N THR A 218 -10.36 -17.06 23.13
CA THR A 218 -11.48 -17.40 24.01
C THR A 218 -11.78 -16.24 24.94
N GLY A 219 -12.90 -15.58 24.72
CA GLY A 219 -13.45 -14.54 25.59
C GLY A 219 -14.96 -14.59 25.60
N ASP A 220 -15.55 -13.94 26.60
CA ASP A 220 -16.99 -13.72 26.64
C ASP A 220 -17.45 -12.95 25.38
N PRO A 221 -18.68 -13.18 24.89
CA PRO A 221 -19.24 -12.40 23.79
C PRO A 221 -19.13 -10.90 24.11
N PRO A 222 -18.83 -10.05 23.11
CA PRO A 222 -18.62 -8.63 23.36
C PRO A 222 -19.86 -7.99 23.99
N SER A 223 -19.61 -7.03 24.89
CA SER A 223 -20.67 -6.11 25.31
C SER A 223 -20.93 -5.15 24.16
N VAL A 224 -22.09 -5.27 23.53
CA VAL A 224 -22.53 -4.44 22.41
C VAL A 224 -23.40 -3.30 22.94
N LYS A 225 -23.16 -2.06 22.53
CA LYS A 225 -24.04 -0.93 22.85
C LYS A 225 -25.34 -0.96 22.04
N ASP A 226 -26.31 -0.16 22.43
CA ASP A 226 -27.62 -0.05 21.75
C ASP A 226 -27.50 0.43 20.29
N ASP A 227 -26.40 1.12 19.93
CA ASP A 227 -26.08 1.64 18.61
C ASP A 227 -25.05 0.79 17.84
N GLU A 228 -24.66 -0.36 18.39
CA GLU A 228 -23.68 -1.28 17.80
C GLU A 228 -24.32 -2.64 17.51
N LEU A 229 -23.73 -3.40 16.58
CA LEU A 229 -24.14 -4.78 16.29
C LEU A 229 -22.93 -5.71 16.33
N PHE A 230 -23.02 -6.78 17.13
CA PHE A 230 -22.06 -7.88 16.99
C PHE A 230 -22.40 -8.72 15.78
N TRP A 231 -21.47 -8.77 14.83
CA TRP A 231 -21.62 -9.47 13.57
C TRP A 231 -20.51 -10.51 13.39
N PRO A 232 -20.83 -11.81 13.26
CA PRO A 232 -19.85 -12.83 12.90
C PRO A 232 -19.38 -12.62 11.45
N PHE A 233 -18.22 -12.00 11.28
CA PHE A 233 -17.71 -11.62 9.97
C PHE A 233 -17.45 -12.85 9.07
N THR A 234 -18.15 -12.91 7.94
CA THR A 234 -18.03 -13.96 6.90
C THR A 234 -17.52 -13.40 5.56
N GLY A 235 -17.06 -12.14 5.53
CA GLY A 235 -16.65 -11.43 4.31
C GLY A 235 -17.64 -10.38 3.80
N GLU A 236 -18.69 -10.07 4.56
CA GLU A 236 -19.66 -9.03 4.22
C GLU A 236 -19.18 -7.64 4.64
N TYR A 237 -19.33 -6.65 3.76
CA TYR A 237 -18.94 -5.26 4.00
C TYR A 237 -20.12 -4.31 3.70
N TRP A 238 -20.40 -3.39 4.62
CA TRP A 238 -21.33 -2.27 4.45
C TRP A 238 -20.57 -0.99 4.13
N ARG A 239 -20.92 -0.35 3.01
CA ARG A 239 -20.15 0.74 2.40
C ARG A 239 -20.12 2.00 3.28
N ASP A 240 -21.19 2.24 4.01
CA ASP A 240 -21.44 3.37 4.90
C ASP A 240 -20.88 3.17 6.32
N GLU A 241 -20.31 2.00 6.62
CA GLU A 241 -19.81 1.62 7.95
C GLU A 241 -18.32 1.22 7.94
N LEU A 242 -17.61 1.47 6.84
CA LEU A 242 -16.20 1.07 6.70
C LEU A 242 -15.27 1.71 7.75
N ASP A 243 -15.60 2.91 8.21
CA ASP A 243 -14.86 3.60 9.27
C ASP A 243 -15.37 3.26 10.68
N THR A 244 -16.46 2.50 10.82
CA THR A 244 -17.11 2.15 12.10
C THR A 244 -16.82 0.74 12.61
N TYR A 245 -16.10 -0.09 11.85
CA TYR A 245 -15.77 -1.43 12.29
C TYR A 245 -14.87 -1.48 13.54
N GLN A 246 -15.08 -2.51 14.34
CA GLN A 246 -14.27 -2.83 15.51
C GLN A 246 -14.15 -4.35 15.67
N VAL A 247 -12.91 -4.83 15.80
CA VAL A 247 -12.64 -6.23 16.12
C VAL A 247 -12.72 -6.44 17.63
N HIS A 248 -13.50 -7.43 18.05
CA HIS A 248 -13.49 -7.87 19.44
C HIS A 248 -12.26 -8.74 19.72
N LEU A 249 -11.37 -8.25 20.57
CA LEU A 249 -10.12 -8.91 20.89
C LEU A 249 -10.20 -9.76 22.18
N GLY A 250 -11.36 -9.95 22.81
CA GLY A 250 -11.45 -10.75 24.04
C GLY A 250 -10.49 -10.25 25.13
N ARG A 251 -9.80 -11.17 25.83
CA ARG A 251 -8.83 -10.80 26.88
C ARG A 251 -7.54 -10.21 26.29
N SER A 252 -7.19 -9.00 26.71
CA SER A 252 -5.90 -8.34 26.47
C SER A 252 -4.88 -8.70 27.56
N CYS A 253 -3.60 -8.48 27.27
CA CYS A 253 -2.52 -8.56 28.27
C CYS A 253 -2.20 -7.21 28.94
N ARG A 254 -2.97 -6.17 28.62
CA ARG A 254 -3.01 -4.88 29.31
C ARG A 254 -4.34 -4.73 30.02
#